data_AF-A0AAV5VHB3-F1
#
_entry.id   AF-A0AAV5VHB3-F1
#
_cell.length_a   1.000
_cell.length_b   1.000
_cell.length_c   1.000
_cell.angle_alpha   90.00
_cell.angle_beta   90.00
_cell.angle_gamma   90.00
#
_symmetry.space_group_name_H-M   'P 1'
#
loop_
_entity.id
_entity.type
_entity.pdbx_description
1 polymer ?
#
loop_
_entity_poly.entity_id
_entity_poly.type
_entity_poly.pdbx_seq_one_letter_code
_entity_poly.pdbx_strand_id
1 'polypeptide(L)'
;CDRSYKPWSQLGEDGRVSIRSDIRDVSCRARALLLKDERNLAIGEWHFVEERFVFENDIVEVECTRKARLVYKFLHSQVWTGEKRWAFAVVCNYSSQKQSTAEKNTSKPPSVYIMLMDSFADSHARRVFPKTLQYLREEFGSVSMHHVNKVGENSRPNGFAFLMG
;
A
#
# COMPACT_ATOMS: atom_id res chain seq x y z
N CYS A 1 -4.04 -13.36 -12.64
CA CYS A 1 -2.98 -13.02 -11.68
C CYS A 1 -2.20 -14.27 -11.32
N ASP A 2 -0.88 -14.28 -11.53
CA ASP A 2 -0.04 -15.39 -11.11
C ASP A 2 0.07 -15.41 -9.59
N ARG A 3 -0.53 -16.42 -8.96
CA ARG A 3 -0.53 -16.60 -7.50
C ARG A 3 0.76 -17.22 -6.98
N SER A 4 1.62 -17.71 -7.86
CA SER A 4 2.93 -18.26 -7.52
C SER A 4 4.01 -17.19 -7.42
N TYR A 5 3.73 -15.98 -7.95
CA TYR A 5 4.66 -14.87 -7.91
C TYR A 5 4.95 -14.44 -6.47
N LYS A 6 6.21 -14.56 -6.09
CA LYS A 6 6.75 -14.05 -4.84
C LYS A 6 7.76 -12.93 -5.17
N PRO A 7 7.62 -11.73 -4.61
CA PRO A 7 8.59 -10.64 -4.78
C PRO A 7 10.01 -11.10 -4.41
N TRP A 8 11.02 -10.52 -5.06
CA TRP A 8 12.43 -10.81 -4.74
C TRP A 8 12.88 -10.05 -3.49
N SER A 9 12.28 -8.89 -3.25
CA SER A 9 12.60 -8.02 -2.12
C SER A 9 11.48 -8.04 -1.08
N GLN A 10 11.83 -7.88 0.19
CA GLN A 10 10.92 -7.70 1.30
C GLN A 10 11.33 -6.47 2.11
N LEU A 11 10.36 -5.64 2.50
CA LEU A 11 10.54 -4.55 3.46
C LEU A 11 10.17 -5.08 4.86
N GLY A 12 11.14 -5.02 5.78
CA GLY A 12 10.94 -5.41 7.17
C GLY A 12 10.18 -4.35 7.98
N GLU A 13 9.63 -4.75 9.12
CA GLU A 13 8.96 -3.83 10.06
C GLU A 13 9.92 -2.79 10.64
N ASP A 14 11.22 -3.07 10.62
CA ASP A 14 12.29 -2.16 11.01
C ASP A 14 12.70 -1.19 9.89
N GLY A 15 11.93 -1.11 8.79
CA GLY A 15 12.19 -0.23 7.66
C GLY A 15 13.36 -0.68 6.77
N ARG A 16 13.92 -1.87 6.98
CA ARG A 16 15.05 -2.37 6.19
C ARG A 16 14.59 -3.22 5.03
N VAL A 17 15.24 -3.05 3.88
CA VAL A 17 15.02 -3.91 2.71
C VAL A 17 15.90 -5.15 2.82
N SER A 18 15.35 -6.30 2.45
CA SER A 18 16.07 -7.57 2.33
C SER A 18 15.72 -8.23 1.00
N ILE A 19 16.68 -8.99 0.45
CA ILE A 19 16.48 -9.77 -0.77
C ILE A 19 16.37 -11.25 -0.40
N ARG A 20 15.48 -11.95 -1.09
CA ARG A 20 15.25 -13.39 -0.92
C ARG A 20 16.52 -14.16 -1.28
N SER A 21 16.89 -15.12 -0.44
CA SER A 21 18.20 -15.79 -0.47
C SER A 21 18.43 -16.71 -1.69
N ASP A 22 17.39 -17.06 -2.42
CA ASP A 22 17.44 -17.82 -3.68
C ASP A 22 17.90 -16.96 -4.86
N ILE A 23 17.82 -15.63 -4.77
CA ILE A 23 18.28 -14.72 -5.81
C ILE A 23 19.77 -14.44 -5.61
N ARG A 24 20.58 -14.92 -6.55
CA ARG A 24 22.04 -14.73 -6.58
C ARG A 24 22.47 -13.94 -7.81
N ASP A 25 23.71 -13.45 -7.78
CA ASP A 25 24.35 -12.70 -8.88
C ASP A 25 23.56 -11.46 -9.32
N VAL A 26 23.04 -10.72 -8.35
CA VAL A 26 22.36 -9.45 -8.57
C VAL A 26 22.92 -8.42 -7.58
N SER A 27 23.06 -7.19 -8.05
CA SER A 27 23.31 -6.03 -7.18
C SER A 27 22.01 -5.27 -7.03
N CYS A 28 21.52 -5.16 -5.80
CA CYS A 28 20.26 -4.52 -5.48
C CYS A 28 20.49 -3.23 -4.71
N ARG A 29 19.72 -2.21 -5.04
CA ARG A 29 19.71 -0.92 -4.36
C ARG A 29 18.27 -0.49 -4.10
N ALA A 30 18.09 0.29 -3.05
CA ALA A 30 16.81 0.81 -2.62
C ALA A 30 16.91 2.32 -2.38
N ARG A 31 15.81 3.04 -2.57
CA ARG A 31 15.70 4.46 -2.23
C ARG A 31 14.31 4.82 -1.76
N ALA A 32 14.21 5.88 -0.97
CA ALA A 32 12.94 6.47 -0.59
C ALA A 32 12.35 7.33 -1.72
N LEU A 33 11.04 7.27 -1.89
CA LEU A 33 10.28 8.20 -2.73
C LEU A 33 9.31 8.97 -1.85
N LEU A 34 9.52 10.28 -1.73
CA LEU A 34 8.62 11.14 -0.98
C LEU A 34 7.77 11.97 -1.95
N LEU A 35 6.46 11.98 -1.75
CA LEU A 35 5.58 12.89 -2.48
C LEU A 35 5.80 14.31 -1.97
N LYS A 36 6.32 15.19 -2.82
CA LYS A 36 6.52 16.60 -2.49
C LYS A 36 5.27 17.41 -2.82
N ASP A 37 4.67 17.14 -3.97
CA ASP A 37 3.41 17.68 -4.42
C ASP A 37 2.74 16.72 -5.41
N GLU A 38 1.67 17.15 -6.07
CA GLU A 38 0.90 16.31 -7.01
C GLU A 38 1.68 15.86 -8.25
N ARG A 39 2.73 16.60 -8.66
CA ARG A 39 3.48 16.31 -9.89
C ARG A 39 4.91 15.88 -9.60
N ASN A 40 5.44 16.28 -8.45
CA ASN A 40 6.85 16.13 -8.11
C ASN A 40 7.05 15.12 -6.97
N LEU A 41 8.05 14.26 -7.16
CA LEU A 41 8.59 13.39 -6.13
C LEU A 41 9.93 13.97 -5.66
N ALA A 42 10.13 14.06 -4.36
CA ALA A 42 11.47 14.18 -3.80
C ALA A 42 12.07 12.77 -3.77
N ILE A 43 13.03 12.54 -4.68
CA ILE A 43 13.69 11.25 -4.87
C ILE A 43 14.89 11.19 -3.94
N GLY A 44 14.92 10.19 -3.05
CA GLY A 44 16.03 9.94 -2.15
C GLY A 44 17.25 9.34 -2.87
N GLU A 45 18.37 9.30 -2.15
CA GLU A 45 19.59 8.66 -2.62
C GLU A 45 19.44 7.15 -2.68
N TRP A 46 20.24 6.53 -3.56
CA TRP A 46 20.30 5.09 -3.67
C TRP A 46 21.23 4.52 -2.60
N HIS A 47 20.71 3.58 -1.82
CA HIS A 47 21.46 2.79 -0.85
C HIS A 47 21.53 1.35 -1.31
N PHE A 48 22.71 0.73 -1.23
CA PHE A 48 22.83 -0.70 -1.50
C PHE A 48 22.11 -1.49 -0.40
N VAL A 49 21.43 -2.58 -0.76
CA VAL A 49 20.67 -3.37 0.23
C VAL A 49 21.59 -3.97 1.29
N GLU A 50 22.85 -4.23 0.94
CA GLU A 50 23.91 -4.72 1.82
C GLU A 50 24.28 -3.75 2.94
N GLU A 51 24.05 -2.44 2.75
CA GLU A 51 24.31 -1.40 3.77
C GLU A 51 23.33 -1.48 4.95
N ARG A 52 22.21 -2.20 4.80
CA ARG A 52 21.14 -2.31 5.80
C ARG A 52 20.58 -0.95 6.23
N PHE A 53 20.52 -0.01 5.30
CA PHE A 53 19.92 1.30 5.50
C PHE A 53 18.45 1.17 5.95
N VAL A 54 18.05 2.02 6.90
CA VAL A 54 16.69 2.04 7.45
C VAL A 54 15.90 3.12 6.73
N PHE A 55 14.86 2.73 6.00
CA PHE A 55 13.98 3.65 5.30
C PHE A 55 12.85 4.09 6.21
N GLU A 56 12.83 5.38 6.53
CA GLU A 56 11.83 6.04 7.38
C GLU A 56 10.72 6.71 6.55
N ASN A 57 10.40 6.13 5.39
CA ASN A 57 9.48 6.71 4.42
C ASN A 57 8.41 5.70 4.01
N ASP A 58 7.25 6.19 3.60
CA ASP A 58 6.11 5.34 3.26
C ASP A 58 6.32 4.54 1.98
N ILE A 59 7.10 5.08 1.03
CA ILE A 59 7.38 4.42 -0.25
C ILE A 59 8.87 4.16 -0.40
N VAL A 60 9.21 2.89 -0.61
CA VAL A 60 10.57 2.43 -0.87
C VAL A 60 10.63 1.73 -2.21
N GLU A 61 11.39 2.31 -3.14
CA GLU A 61 11.65 1.73 -4.45
C GLU A 61 12.89 0.85 -4.37
N VAL A 62 12.79 -0.38 -4.89
CA VAL A 62 13.88 -1.35 -4.97
C VAL A 62 14.13 -1.69 -6.42
N GLU A 63 15.40 -1.69 -6.80
CA GLU A 63 15.84 -2.15 -8.12
C GLU A 63 16.99 -3.13 -7.96
N CYS A 64 17.00 -4.16 -8.80
CA CYS A 64 18.14 -5.08 -8.90
C CYS A 64 18.64 -5.16 -10.33
N THR A 65 19.97 -5.17 -10.46
CA THR A 65 20.67 -5.25 -11.73
C THR A 65 21.53 -6.52 -11.80
N ARG A 66 21.61 -7.10 -13.00
CA ARG A 66 22.50 -8.22 -13.32
C ARG A 66 23.31 -7.85 -14.55
N LYS A 67 24.65 -7.81 -14.44
CA LYS A 67 25.55 -7.37 -15.52
C LYS A 67 25.09 -6.03 -16.14
N ALA A 68 24.79 -5.05 -15.28
CA ALA A 68 24.28 -3.73 -15.65
C ALA A 68 22.90 -3.68 -16.36
N ARG A 69 22.14 -4.78 -16.40
CA ARG A 69 20.75 -4.79 -16.89
C ARG A 69 19.77 -4.83 -15.73
N LEU A 70 18.75 -3.97 -15.77
CA LEU A 70 17.65 -3.99 -14.81
C LEU A 70 16.85 -5.28 -14.99
N VAL A 71 16.82 -6.12 -13.95
CA VAL A 71 16.11 -7.41 -13.97
C VAL A 71 14.92 -7.45 -13.03
N TYR A 72 14.89 -6.56 -12.05
CA TYR A 72 13.82 -6.49 -11.06
C TYR A 72 13.63 -5.06 -10.60
N LYS A 73 12.37 -4.68 -10.47
CA LYS A 73 11.97 -3.39 -9.94
C LYS A 73 10.67 -3.57 -9.16
N PHE A 74 10.64 -3.02 -7.95
CA PHE A 74 9.50 -3.19 -7.06
C PHE A 74 9.33 -1.97 -6.16
N LEU A 75 8.09 -1.72 -5.76
CA LEU A 75 7.75 -0.59 -4.90
C LEU A 75 7.06 -1.15 -3.67
N HIS A 76 7.70 -0.96 -2.51
CA HIS A 76 7.13 -1.28 -1.22
C HIS A 76 6.40 -0.06 -0.67
N SER A 77 5.27 -0.32 -0.02
CA SER A 77 4.57 0.65 0.79
C SER A 77 4.62 0.19 2.25
N GLN A 78 4.91 1.11 3.15
CA GLN A 78 4.75 0.96 4.59
C GLN A 78 4.09 2.22 5.15
N VAL A 79 3.57 2.15 6.37
CA VAL A 79 3.17 3.34 7.11
C VAL A 79 4.26 3.56 8.16
N TRP A 80 5.19 4.49 7.89
CA TRP A 80 6.22 4.80 8.86
C TRP A 80 5.72 5.85 9.85
N THR A 81 5.58 5.46 11.12
CA THR A 81 5.00 6.36 12.14
C THR A 81 6.02 7.17 12.93
N GLY A 82 7.33 7.00 12.66
CA GLY A 82 8.43 7.66 13.37
C GLY A 82 8.54 7.29 14.87
N GLU A 83 9.72 7.47 15.47
CA GLU A 83 9.98 7.11 16.88
C GLU A 83 9.16 7.89 17.93
N LYS A 84 8.36 8.89 17.54
CA LYS A 84 7.56 9.71 18.47
C LYS A 84 6.04 9.48 18.42
N ARG A 85 5.58 8.30 18.01
CA ARG A 85 4.14 7.94 18.09
C ARG A 85 3.85 6.56 18.68
N TRP A 86 4.76 6.00 19.48
CA TRP A 86 4.47 4.82 20.32
C TRP A 86 3.25 5.04 21.25
N ALA A 87 2.87 6.29 21.53
CA ALA A 87 1.62 6.59 22.22
C ALA A 87 0.35 6.20 21.44
N PHE A 88 0.38 6.14 20.09
CA PHE A 88 -0.78 5.77 19.27
C PHE A 88 -0.82 4.28 18.91
N ALA A 89 0.34 3.63 18.72
CA ALA A 89 0.43 2.18 18.58
C ALA A 89 -0.01 1.45 19.88
N VAL A 90 0.20 2.07 21.05
CA VAL A 90 -0.35 1.59 22.33
C VAL A 90 -1.88 1.70 22.39
N VAL A 91 -2.50 2.66 21.68
CA VAL A 91 -3.97 2.73 21.57
C VAL A 91 -4.52 1.62 20.67
N CYS A 92 -3.75 1.20 19.65
CA CYS A 92 -4.07 0.01 18.83
C CYS A 92 -3.81 -1.33 19.53
N ASN A 93 -3.20 -1.34 20.73
CA ASN A 93 -3.15 -2.53 21.60
C ASN A 93 -4.47 -2.78 22.35
N TYR A 94 -5.55 -2.10 21.99
CA TYR A 94 -6.89 -2.46 22.44
C TYR A 94 -7.37 -3.71 21.70
N SER A 95 -7.03 -4.87 22.30
CA SER A 95 -7.53 -6.21 21.99
C SER A 95 -7.00 -6.88 20.71
N SER A 96 -5.69 -7.15 20.68
CA SER A 96 -5.23 -8.45 20.19
C SER A 96 -5.17 -9.41 21.37
N GLN A 97 -6.33 -9.74 21.94
CA GLN A 97 -6.43 -10.98 22.70
C GLN A 97 -6.09 -12.11 21.74
N LYS A 98 -4.95 -12.76 21.98
CA LYS A 98 -4.61 -14.09 21.48
C LYS A 98 -5.81 -15.00 21.70
N GLN A 99 -6.67 -15.15 20.69
CA GLN A 99 -7.54 -16.30 20.59
C GLN A 99 -6.67 -17.49 20.23
N SER A 100 -6.42 -18.28 21.27
CA SER A 100 -6.24 -19.73 21.26
C SER A 100 -6.43 -20.41 19.90
N THR A 101 -5.43 -21.21 19.51
CA THR A 101 -5.55 -22.46 18.73
C THR A 101 -6.98 -22.78 18.27
N ALA A 102 -7.41 -22.13 17.19
CA ALA A 102 -8.52 -22.57 16.38
C ALA A 102 -7.92 -23.25 15.14
N GLU A 103 -8.41 -24.44 14.84
CA GLU A 103 -8.08 -25.19 13.63
C GLU A 103 -8.00 -24.26 12.42
N LYS A 104 -6.90 -24.34 11.66
CA LYS A 104 -6.74 -23.67 10.37
C LYS A 104 -7.75 -24.26 9.38
N ASN A 105 -9.01 -23.86 9.49
CA ASN A 105 -9.87 -23.77 8.33
C ASN A 105 -9.15 -22.81 7.39
N THR A 106 -8.55 -23.36 6.34
CA THR A 106 -7.90 -22.61 5.28
C THR A 106 -8.97 -21.92 4.45
N SER A 107 -9.72 -21.00 5.07
CA SER A 107 -10.62 -20.12 4.36
C SER A 107 -9.74 -19.28 3.43
N LYS A 108 -10.03 -19.37 2.14
CA LYS A 108 -9.32 -18.57 1.14
C LYS A 108 -9.47 -17.10 1.54
N PRO A 109 -8.39 -16.31 1.51
CA PRO A 109 -8.50 -14.88 1.80
C PRO A 109 -9.53 -14.26 0.84
N PRO A 110 -10.34 -13.30 1.32
CA PRO A 110 -11.36 -12.66 0.50
C PRO A 110 -10.70 -11.94 -0.68
N SER A 111 -11.27 -12.09 -1.87
CA SER A 111 -10.84 -11.33 -3.04
C SER A 111 -11.50 -9.95 -3.01
N VAL A 112 -10.71 -8.90 -2.90
CA VAL A 112 -11.19 -7.51 -2.85
C VAL A 112 -11.10 -6.90 -4.24
N TYR A 113 -12.18 -6.28 -4.71
CA TYR A 113 -12.21 -5.50 -5.94
C TYR A 113 -12.50 -4.04 -5.60
N ILE A 114 -11.66 -3.13 -6.08
CA ILE A 114 -11.79 -1.69 -5.87
C ILE A 114 -12.11 -1.06 -7.22
N MET A 115 -13.27 -0.40 -7.31
CA MET A 115 -13.65 0.39 -8.47
C MET A 115 -13.52 1.87 -8.13
N LEU A 116 -12.53 2.52 -8.73
CA LEU A 116 -12.38 3.97 -8.64
C LEU A 116 -13.03 4.60 -9.87
N MET A 117 -13.94 5.52 -9.63
CA MET A 117 -14.51 6.34 -10.67
C MET A 117 -14.08 7.79 -10.37
N ASP A 118 -13.70 8.55 -11.40
CA ASP A 118 -13.20 9.93 -11.27
C ASP A 118 -14.27 10.95 -11.71
N SER A 119 -14.16 12.18 -11.21
CA SER A 119 -14.83 13.38 -11.71
C SER A 119 -16.36 13.45 -11.55
N PHE A 120 -16.91 12.80 -10.53
CA PHE A 120 -18.30 13.04 -10.07
C PHE A 120 -18.34 13.28 -8.56
N ALA A 121 -19.26 14.14 -8.14
CA ALA A 121 -19.66 14.25 -6.75
C ALA A 121 -20.78 13.24 -6.41
N ASP A 122 -20.97 12.93 -5.12
CA ASP A 122 -22.05 12.05 -4.64
C ASP A 122 -23.43 12.49 -5.15
N SER A 123 -23.69 13.81 -5.20
CA SER A 123 -24.94 14.36 -5.72
C SER A 123 -25.17 14.07 -7.21
N HIS A 124 -24.11 14.02 -8.03
CA HIS A 124 -24.20 13.65 -9.44
C HIS A 124 -24.41 12.16 -9.61
N ALA A 125 -23.69 11.33 -8.86
CA ALA A 125 -23.86 9.87 -8.89
C ALA A 125 -25.30 9.45 -8.56
N ARG A 126 -25.92 10.08 -7.56
CA ARG A 126 -27.33 9.82 -7.20
C ARG A 126 -28.32 10.13 -8.31
N ARG A 127 -28.05 11.16 -9.12
CA ARG A 127 -28.92 11.56 -10.24
C ARG A 127 -28.70 10.72 -11.49
N VAL A 128 -27.45 10.35 -11.79
CA VAL A 128 -27.08 9.65 -13.03
C VAL A 128 -27.18 8.13 -12.90
N PHE A 129 -26.91 7.58 -11.71
CA PHE A 129 -26.87 6.14 -11.45
C PHE A 129 -27.89 5.64 -10.41
N PRO A 130 -29.16 6.07 -10.43
CA PRO A 130 -30.12 5.68 -9.39
C PRO A 130 -30.34 4.16 -9.36
N LYS A 131 -30.43 3.52 -10.53
CA LYS A 131 -30.63 2.07 -10.64
C LYS A 131 -29.42 1.27 -10.16
N THR A 132 -28.20 1.73 -10.46
CA THR A 132 -26.97 1.06 -10.03
C THR A 132 -26.81 1.16 -8.51
N LEU A 133 -27.07 2.33 -7.91
CA LEU A 133 -27.01 2.50 -6.46
C LEU A 133 -28.06 1.65 -5.74
N GLN A 134 -29.25 1.54 -6.30
CA GLN A 134 -30.30 0.65 -5.77
C GLN A 134 -29.84 -0.81 -5.82
N TYR A 135 -29.38 -1.27 -6.99
CA TYR A 135 -28.88 -2.63 -7.18
C TYR A 135 -27.72 -2.97 -6.22
N LEU A 136 -26.77 -2.05 -6.03
CA LEU A 136 -25.67 -2.25 -5.09
C LEU A 136 -26.16 -2.34 -3.63
N ARG A 137 -27.23 -1.63 -3.24
CA ARG A 137 -27.78 -1.68 -1.89
C ARG A 137 -28.60 -2.95 -1.64
N GLU A 138 -29.41 -3.34 -2.61
CA GLU A 138 -30.35 -4.46 -2.48
C GLU A 138 -29.65 -5.81 -2.66
N GLU A 139 -28.83 -5.97 -3.71
CA GLU A 139 -28.21 -7.27 -4.04
C GLU A 139 -26.87 -7.48 -3.33
N PHE A 140 -26.07 -6.42 -3.20
CA PHE A 140 -24.73 -6.50 -2.59
C PHE A 140 -24.70 -6.00 -1.14
N GLY A 141 -25.82 -5.52 -0.59
CA GLY A 141 -25.88 -5.00 0.78
C GLY A 141 -24.94 -3.80 1.00
N SER A 142 -24.64 -3.02 -0.05
CA SER A 142 -23.64 -1.95 0.03
C SER A 142 -24.06 -0.85 1.00
N VAL A 143 -23.07 -0.34 1.76
CA VAL A 143 -23.26 0.80 2.67
C VAL A 143 -22.72 2.06 2.01
N SER A 144 -23.58 3.07 1.88
CA SER A 144 -23.20 4.38 1.37
C SER A 144 -22.60 5.20 2.50
N MET A 145 -21.32 5.53 2.41
CA MET A 145 -20.69 6.46 3.33
C MET A 145 -21.01 7.90 2.91
N HIS A 146 -21.62 8.68 3.81
CA HIS A 146 -21.93 10.09 3.57
C HIS A 146 -20.87 10.99 4.21
N HIS A 147 -20.70 12.19 3.67
CA HIS A 147 -19.79 13.22 4.19
C HIS A 147 -18.30 12.82 4.14
N VAL A 148 -17.92 11.97 3.20
CA VAL A 148 -16.50 11.73 2.90
C VAL A 148 -16.00 12.88 2.04
N ASN A 149 -15.15 13.73 2.63
CA ASN A 149 -14.57 14.87 1.93
C ASN A 149 -13.40 14.44 1.04
N LYS A 150 -13.23 15.16 -0.08
CA LYS A 150 -12.01 15.07 -0.89
C LYS A 150 -10.82 15.63 -0.11
N VAL A 151 -9.66 15.00 -0.28
CA VAL A 151 -8.38 15.42 0.31
C VAL A 151 -7.75 16.56 -0.50
N GLY A 152 -7.92 16.53 -1.83
CA GLY A 152 -7.46 17.58 -2.74
C GLY A 152 -8.41 17.81 -3.91
N GLU A 153 -8.13 18.84 -4.71
CA GLU A 153 -8.94 19.16 -5.90
C GLU A 153 -8.76 18.15 -7.03
N ASN A 154 -7.57 17.55 -7.14
CA ASN A 154 -7.22 16.66 -8.25
C ASN A 154 -7.38 15.18 -7.89
N SER A 155 -7.44 14.32 -8.91
CA SER A 155 -7.64 12.87 -8.75
C SER A 155 -6.50 12.18 -8.01
N ARG A 156 -5.26 12.64 -8.21
CA ARG A 156 -4.06 12.03 -7.60
C ARG A 156 -4.02 12.10 -6.07
N PRO A 157 -4.15 13.27 -5.41
CA PRO A 157 -4.14 13.31 -3.95
C PRO A 157 -5.29 12.50 -3.34
N ASN A 158 -6.48 12.52 -3.96
CA ASN A 158 -7.62 11.75 -3.50
C ASN A 158 -7.40 10.24 -3.61
N GLY A 159 -6.89 9.76 -4.76
CA GLY A 159 -6.59 8.35 -4.97
C GLY A 159 -5.45 7.85 -4.09
N PHE A 160 -4.43 8.68 -3.88
CA PHE A 160 -3.30 8.31 -3.04
C PHE A 160 -3.71 8.16 -1.57
N ALA A 161 -4.41 9.15 -1.00
CA ALA A 161 -4.91 9.08 0.37
C ALA A 161 -5.91 7.93 0.57
N PHE A 162 -6.76 7.67 -0.42
CA PHE A 162 -7.68 6.53 -0.34
C PHE A 162 -6.98 5.16 -0.27
N LEU A 163 -5.85 5.00 -0.97
CA LEU A 163 -5.14 3.71 -1.04
C LEU A 163 -4.06 3.56 0.03
N MET A 164 -3.44 4.65 0.45
CA MET A 164 -2.29 4.64 1.35
C MET A 164 -2.60 5.15 2.78
N GLY A 165 -3.72 5.85 2.98
CA GLY A 165 -4.12 6.44 4.26
C GLY A 165 -3.60 7.86 4.43
#